data_AF-A0A8J3GM61-F1
#
_entry.id   AF-A0A8J3GM61-F1
#
_cell.length_a   1.000
_cell.length_b   1.000
_cell.length_c   1.000
_cell.angle_alpha   90.00
_cell.angle_beta   90.00
_cell.angle_gamma   90.00
#
_symmetry.space_group_name_H-M   'P 1'
#
loop_
_entity.id
_entity.type
_entity.pdbx_description
1 polymer ?
#
loop_
_entity_poly.entity_id
_entity_poly.type
_entity_poly.pdbx_seq_one_letter_code
_entity_poly.pdbx_strand_id
1 'polypeptide(L)' 'MNVHTSRPDRSPEAVAARKKAADQARAMNIRQGYVHDQLLEDATAAYVAGDLTREEYRVRIMPVAKS' A
#
# COMPACT_ATOMS: atom_id res chain seq x y z
N MET A 1 -19.63 -1.83 12.88
CA MET A 1 -19.15 -2.84 11.91
C MET A 1 -17.83 -3.38 12.44
N ASN A 2 -17.86 -4.52 13.12
CA ASN A 2 -16.63 -5.15 13.67
C ASN A 2 -15.86 -5.84 12.55
N VAL A 3 -15.09 -5.06 11.79
CA VAL A 3 -14.05 -5.61 10.94
C VAL A 3 -12.88 -5.97 11.88
N HIS A 4 -12.91 -7.19 12.40
CA HIS A 4 -11.71 -7.85 12.89
C HIS A 4 -10.89 -8.25 11.66
N THR A 5 -10.31 -7.28 10.95
CA THR A 5 -9.29 -7.57 9.94
C THR A 5 -8.08 -8.07 10.70
N SER A 6 -7.89 -9.39 10.70
CA SER A 6 -6.59 -9.97 11.03
C SER A 6 -5.54 -9.20 10.23
N ARG A 7 -4.53 -8.67 10.93
CA ARG A 7 -3.42 -7.97 10.26
C ARG A 7 -2.89 -8.88 9.14
N PRO A 8 -2.52 -8.32 7.97
CA PRO A 8 -2.00 -9.12 6.87
C PRO A 8 -0.82 -9.96 7.33
N ASP A 9 -0.65 -11.14 6.72
CA ASP A 9 0.50 -11.99 6.96
C ASP A 9 1.81 -11.21 6.82
N ARG A 10 2.70 -11.39 7.78
CA ARG A 10 4.01 -10.71 7.88
C ARG A 10 5.16 -11.68 7.65
N SER A 11 4.89 -12.89 7.18
CA SER A 11 5.94 -13.82 6.76
C SER A 11 6.86 -13.14 5.73
N PRO A 12 8.16 -13.46 5.72
CA PRO A 12 9.11 -12.91 4.75
C PRO A 12 8.64 -13.09 3.30
N GLU A 13 7.99 -14.21 2.99
CA GLU A 13 7.44 -14.54 1.68
C GLU A 13 6.27 -13.62 1.31
N ALA A 14 5.34 -13.38 2.25
CA ALA A 14 4.21 -12.48 2.05
C ALA A 14 4.66 -11.01 1.88
N VAL A 15 5.68 -10.58 2.62
CA VAL A 15 6.31 -9.27 2.47
C VAL A 15 7.01 -9.17 1.11
N ALA A 16 7.80 -10.17 0.71
CA ALA A 16 8.51 -10.18 -0.57
C ALA A 16 7.54 -10.15 -1.77
N ALA A 17 6.45 -10.90 -1.69
CA ALA A 17 5.41 -10.92 -2.73
C ALA A 17 4.77 -9.54 -2.92
N ARG A 18 4.39 -8.87 -1.82
CA ARG A 18 3.84 -7.49 -1.88
C ARG A 18 4.87 -6.49 -2.36
N LYS A 19 6.12 -6.59 -1.90
CA LYS A 19 7.20 -5.71 -2.36
C LYS A 19 7.37 -5.81 -3.87
N LYS A 20 7.43 -7.02 -4.42
CA LYS A 20 7.52 -7.24 -5.88
C LYS A 20 6.37 -6.57 -6.63
N ALA A 21 5.13 -6.73 -6.15
CA ALA A 21 3.96 -6.10 -6.76
C ALA A 21 4.01 -4.57 -6.66
N ALA A 22 4.43 -4.02 -5.52
CA ALA A 22 4.58 -2.58 -5.31
C ALA A 22 5.67 -1.99 -6.22
N ASP A 23 6.81 -2.65 -6.36
CA ASP A 23 7.91 -2.21 -7.22
C ASP A 23 7.50 -2.23 -8.71
N GLN A 24 6.75 -3.26 -9.13
CA GLN A 24 6.18 -3.32 -10.49
C GLN A 24 5.20 -2.17 -10.75
N ALA A 25 4.30 -1.91 -9.79
CA ALA A 25 3.37 -0.78 -9.88
C ALA A 25 4.12 0.56 -9.94
N ARG A 26 5.13 0.76 -9.08
CA ARG A 26 5.96 1.96 -9.08
C ARG A 26 6.68 2.15 -10.42
N ALA A 27 7.28 1.09 -10.97
CA ALA A 27 7.95 1.15 -12.27
C ALA A 27 6.99 1.54 -13.41
N MET A 28 5.76 1.03 -13.39
CA MET A 28 4.73 1.41 -14.36
C MET A 28 4.26 2.85 -14.19
N ASN A 29 4.06 3.30 -12.95
CA ASN A 29 3.68 4.68 -12.65
C ASN A 29 4.76 5.66 -13.10
N ILE A 30 6.05 5.36 -12.86
CA ILE A 30 7.18 6.18 -13.32
C ILE A 30 7.15 6.34 -14.84
N ARG A 31 6.85 5.27 -15.59
CA ARG A 31 6.70 5.33 -17.06
C ARG A 31 5.54 6.22 -17.52
N GLN A 32 4.55 6.44 -16.65
CA GLN A 32 3.40 7.31 -16.88
C GLN A 32 3.60 8.73 -16.34
N GLY A 33 4.81 9.08 -15.91
CA GLY A 33 5.14 10.43 -15.42
C GLY A 33 4.85 10.66 -13.94
N TYR A 34 4.66 9.60 -13.15
CA TYR A 34 4.62 9.72 -11.69
C TYR A 34 5.94 10.31 -11.16
N VAL A 35 5.82 11.45 -10.48
CA VAL A 35 6.89 12.05 -9.70
C VAL A 35 6.61 11.71 -8.24
N HIS A 36 7.55 10.99 -7.64
CA HIS A 36 7.60 10.57 -6.24
C HIS A 36 6.70 11.37 -5.28
N ASP A 37 5.69 10.71 -4.71
CA ASP A 37 4.78 11.24 -3.69
C ASP A 37 5.07 10.55 -2.35
N GLN A 38 5.59 11.31 -1.39
CA GLN A 38 5.99 10.79 -0.08
C GLN A 38 4.85 10.06 0.66
N LEU A 39 3.61 10.56 0.56
CA LEU A 39 2.45 9.94 1.23
C LEU A 39 2.18 8.55 0.66
N LEU A 40 2.24 8.42 -0.67
CA LEU A 40 2.04 7.15 -1.36
C LEU A 40 3.17 6.16 -1.03
N GLU A 41 4.42 6.62 -1.00
CA GLU A 41 5.58 5.77 -0.71
C GLU A 41 5.54 5.24 0.74
N ASP A 42 5.24 6.11 1.71
CA ASP A 42 5.12 5.74 3.12
C ASP A 42 3.98 4.75 3.34
N ALA A 43 2.82 5.01 2.73
CA ALA A 43 1.67 4.11 2.80
C ALA A 43 1.98 2.75 2.15
N THR A 44 2.69 2.75 1.01
CA THR A 44 3.08 1.53 0.31
C THR A 44 4.06 0.71 1.14
N ALA A 45 5.04 1.35 1.80
CA ALA A 45 5.98 0.69 2.69
C ALA A 45 5.26 -0.01 3.86
N ALA A 46 4.33 0.68 4.53
CA ALA A 46 3.54 0.12 5.62
C ALA A 46 2.59 -1.00 5.15
N TYR A 47 2.04 -0.90 3.94
CA TYR A 47 1.25 -1.98 3.33
C TYR A 47 2.10 -3.21 3.00
N VAL A 48 3.32 -3.03 2.48
CA VAL A 48 4.25 -4.14 2.19
C VAL A 48 4.70 -4.84 3.46
N ALA A 49 4.92 -4.10 4.55
CA ALA A 49 5.27 -4.67 5.86
C ALA A 49 4.10 -5.41 6.54
N GLY A 50 2.85 -5.18 6.10
CA GLY A 50 1.66 -5.70 6.78
C GLY A 50 1.26 -4.93 8.03
N ASP A 51 1.72 -3.68 8.12
CA ASP A 51 1.22 -2.72 9.11
C ASP A 51 -0.13 -2.15 8.70
N LEU A 52 -0.37 -1.99 7.40
CA LEU A 52 -1.67 -1.63 6.85
C LEU A 52 -2.36 -2.80 6.17
N THR A 53 -3.64 -2.96 6.44
CA THR A 53 -4.57 -3.68 5.58
C THR A 53 -4.76 -2.95 4.25
N ARG A 54 -5.33 -3.64 3.25
CA ARG A 54 -5.63 -3.03 1.95
C ARG A 54 -6.59 -1.84 2.05
N GLU A 55 -7.55 -1.90 2.97
CA GLU A 55 -8.52 -0.83 3.18
C GLU A 55 -7.89 0.39 3.85
N GLU A 56 -7.10 0.19 4.92
CA GLU A 56 -6.36 1.28 5.57
C GLU A 56 -5.39 1.96 4.60
N TYR A 57 -4.73 1.17 3.73
CA TYR A 57 -3.89 1.71 2.66
C TYR A 57 -4.70 2.61 1.71
N ARG A 58 -5.84 2.12 1.22
CA ARG A 58 -6.71 2.88 0.30
C ARG A 58 -7.17 4.20 0.91
N VAL A 59 -7.68 4.17 2.14
CA VAL A 59 -8.14 5.38 2.85
C VAL A 59 -7.02 6.41 3.00
N ARG A 60 -5.78 5.96 3.20
CA ARG A 60 -4.62 6.84 3.38
C ARG A 60 -4.18 7.53 2.09
N ILE A 61 -4.19 6.83 0.95
CA ILE A 61 -3.74 7.39 -0.34
C ILE A 61 -4.87 8.05 -1.15
N MET A 62 -6.12 7.71 -0.83
CA MET A 62 -7.31 8.28 -1.45
C MET A 62 -8.26 8.71 -0.33
N PRO A 63 -8.01 9.87 0.32
CA PRO A 63 -8.98 10.40 1.26
C PRO A 63 -10.28 10.63 0.51
N VAL A 64 -11.34 9.92 0.93
CA VAL A 64 -12.69 10.12 0.37
C VAL A 64 -12.98 11.62 0.48
N ALA A 65 -13.21 12.29 -0.64
CA ALA A 65 -13.55 13.70 -0.63
C ALA A 65 -14.72 13.89 0.35
N LYS A 66 -14.49 14.65 1.42
CA LYS A 66 -15.58 15.02 2.33
C LYS A 66 -16.59 15.81 1.49
N SER A 67 -17.73 15.19 1.19
CA SER A 67 -18.91 15.88 0.66
C SER A 67 -19.51 16.78 1.71
#